data_AF-B1X3I1-F1
#
_entry.id   AF-B1X3I1-F1
#
_cell.length_a   1.000
_cell.length_b   1.000
_cell.length_c   1.000
_cell.angle_alpha   90.00
_cell.angle_beta   90.00
_cell.angle_gamma   90.00
#
_symmetry.space_group_name_H-M   'P 1'
#
loop_
_entity.id
_entity.type
_entity.pdbx_description
1 polymer ?
#
loop_
_entity_poly.entity_id
_entity_poly.type
_entity_poly.pdbx_seq_one_letter_code
_entity_poly.pdbx_strand_id
1 'polypeptide(L)'
;MLSLIKGLTQGFLQSRCSLEDIAIFHLPIDYAQWVHHELLCLQYSQWNNGFNQKQMAEANRLCALANEAQPSDEQRLDLTGLRCFTIDDPGTQELDDALSYEQDQDGNEWIWIHIADPDRLVFPGSDLDLEAKQRATSLYLASGGLPMFPMELAAGSLSLKQGQRCAAVSTAILLDNCGEVVKIILQRSWIYPTYRLTYEDGDELIELAPNGDEELSHLTRLMSLRRGWRQRQGALELEKSEGKFCQDGETIGLEIIETSCARQMVAESMILLGATLADLGKRKNIVLPYRSQPSAELPLTIELNTLPEGPVRHTAIKRCLSRGLLGTKAAPHFSLGLSCYVQATSPIRRYGDLIVQRQLLNYQRGKDLLSEGDILNLTQSIDIATKEATQIAREDQRHWQQVWFEQHRCQQWQAQFLRWLRVQDHIGLVYIDSIALELAVVCKQDSSPGDSIITIVESVDSSIGHLTLRAIASPC
;
A
#
# COMPACT_ATOMS: atom_id res chain seq x y z
N MET A 1 -24.41 -29.39 18.47
CA MET A 1 -24.81 -28.05 18.00
C MET A 1 -25.20 -28.05 16.52
N LEU A 2 -24.33 -28.49 15.61
CA LEU A 2 -24.64 -28.68 14.18
C LEU A 2 -25.81 -29.64 13.88
N SER A 3 -26.07 -30.64 14.74
CA SER A 3 -27.25 -31.51 14.63
C SER A 3 -28.56 -30.85 15.05
N LEU A 4 -28.50 -29.87 15.98
CA LEU A 4 -29.67 -29.13 16.44
C LEU A 4 -30.11 -28.11 15.38
N ILE A 5 -29.14 -27.46 14.72
CA ILE A 5 -29.38 -26.47 13.66
C ILE A 5 -29.97 -27.13 12.41
N LYS A 6 -29.52 -28.34 12.04
CA LYS A 6 -30.13 -29.12 10.94
C LYS A 6 -31.56 -29.57 11.24
N GLY A 7 -31.88 -29.88 12.51
CA GLY A 7 -33.24 -30.24 12.91
C GLY A 7 -34.23 -29.07 12.83
N LEU A 8 -33.78 -27.86 13.16
CA LEU A 8 -34.61 -26.65 13.10
C LEU A 8 -34.89 -26.16 11.67
N THR A 9 -33.91 -26.28 10.76
CA THR A 9 -34.11 -25.93 9.34
C THR A 9 -35.06 -26.89 8.61
N GLN A 10 -35.05 -28.17 8.97
CA GLN A 10 -36.01 -29.15 8.41
C GLN A 10 -37.44 -28.97 8.93
N GLY A 11 -37.62 -28.51 10.18
CA GLY A 11 -38.93 -28.23 10.76
C GLY A 11 -39.61 -27.00 10.12
N PHE A 12 -38.84 -25.95 9.80
CA PHE A 12 -39.37 -24.72 9.21
C PHE A 12 -39.80 -24.84 7.74
N LEU A 13 -39.18 -25.74 6.97
CA LEU A 13 -39.55 -25.98 5.56
C LEU A 13 -40.88 -26.74 5.39
N GLN A 14 -41.44 -27.31 6.47
CA GLN A 14 -42.71 -28.04 6.43
C GLN A 14 -43.92 -27.25 6.93
N SER A 15 -43.74 -26.11 7.61
CA SER A 15 -44.86 -25.27 8.05
C SER A 15 -45.06 -24.08 7.11
N ARG A 16 -46.23 -24.03 6.44
CA ARG A 16 -46.71 -22.87 5.66
C ARG A 16 -47.04 -21.69 6.57
N CYS A 17 -46.03 -21.00 7.09
CA CYS A 17 -46.24 -19.74 7.83
C CYS A 17 -45.94 -18.54 6.92
N SER A 18 -46.84 -17.54 6.93
CA SER A 18 -46.72 -16.29 6.20
C SER A 18 -45.70 -15.34 6.84
N LEU A 19 -45.13 -14.46 6.02
CA LEU A 19 -44.07 -13.49 6.33
C LEU A 19 -44.41 -12.47 7.45
N GLU A 20 -45.61 -12.48 8.03
CA GLU A 20 -46.05 -11.51 9.06
C GLU A 20 -45.82 -12.00 10.50
N ASP A 21 -45.42 -13.26 10.73
CA ASP A 21 -45.19 -13.81 12.09
C ASP A 21 -43.73 -13.72 12.57
N ILE A 22 -42.83 -13.03 11.84
CA ILE A 22 -41.43 -12.83 12.25
C ILE A 22 -41.35 -11.59 13.16
N ALA A 23 -41.96 -11.70 14.33
CA ALA A 23 -41.70 -10.79 15.44
C ALA A 23 -41.51 -11.61 16.71
N ILE A 24 -40.45 -11.26 17.45
CA ILE A 24 -40.10 -11.74 18.80
C ILE A 24 -39.19 -12.98 18.82
N PHE A 25 -37.88 -12.73 18.82
CA PHE A 25 -36.97 -13.35 19.79
C PHE A 25 -35.94 -12.31 20.26
N HIS A 26 -36.34 -11.51 21.25
CA HIS A 26 -35.37 -10.92 22.18
C HIS A 26 -34.92 -12.03 23.15
N LEU A 27 -33.85 -12.73 22.79
CA LEU A 27 -33.05 -13.48 23.75
C LEU A 27 -31.93 -12.57 24.26
N PRO A 28 -31.55 -12.67 25.54
CA PRO A 28 -30.41 -11.93 26.06
C PRO A 28 -29.14 -12.51 25.44
N ILE A 29 -28.62 -11.84 24.41
CA ILE A 29 -27.31 -12.13 23.81
C ILE A 29 -26.28 -11.39 24.67
N ASP A 30 -26.05 -11.92 25.87
CA ASP A 30 -24.85 -11.65 26.63
C ASP A 30 -23.86 -12.79 26.34
N TYR A 31 -22.69 -12.44 25.81
CA TYR A 31 -21.49 -13.31 25.73
C TYR A 31 -21.54 -14.57 24.84
N ALA A 32 -21.88 -14.49 23.54
CA ALA A 32 -21.54 -15.58 22.58
C ALA A 32 -21.69 -15.30 21.06
N GLN A 33 -21.86 -14.06 20.58
CA GLN A 33 -22.03 -13.82 19.13
C GLN A 33 -21.18 -12.65 18.61
N TRP A 34 -19.87 -12.82 18.66
CA TRP A 34 -19.04 -12.32 17.58
C TRP A 34 -19.21 -13.30 16.43
N VAL A 35 -20.20 -13.05 15.58
CA VAL A 35 -20.35 -13.77 14.32
C VAL A 35 -19.04 -13.56 13.57
N HIS A 36 -18.30 -14.64 13.31
CA HIS A 36 -17.14 -14.60 12.43
C HIS A 36 -17.53 -13.80 11.18
N HIS A 37 -16.85 -12.67 10.95
CA HIS A 37 -16.98 -11.96 9.70
C HIS A 37 -16.49 -12.87 8.57
N GLU A 38 -17.40 -13.63 7.98
CA GLU A 38 -17.11 -14.39 6.78
C GLU A 38 -17.15 -13.42 5.59
N LEU A 39 -15.97 -12.96 5.18
CA LEU A 39 -15.79 -12.24 3.92
C LEU A 39 -16.16 -13.17 2.77
N LEU A 40 -17.41 -13.11 2.31
CA LEU A 40 -17.89 -13.91 1.17
C LEU A 40 -17.03 -13.65 -0.08
N CYS A 41 -16.57 -12.41 -0.27
CA CYS A 41 -15.65 -12.05 -1.34
C CYS A 41 -14.28 -12.75 -1.22
N LEU A 42 -13.82 -13.06 0.00
CA LEU A 42 -12.60 -13.80 0.23
C LEU A 42 -12.79 -15.28 -0.12
N GLN A 43 -13.94 -15.89 0.19
CA GLN A 43 -14.20 -17.32 0.02
C GLN A 43 -13.94 -17.85 -1.41
N TYR A 44 -14.21 -17.02 -2.42
CA TYR A 44 -14.04 -17.38 -3.84
C TYR A 44 -12.73 -16.87 -4.45
N SER A 45 -11.89 -16.21 -3.65
CA SER A 45 -10.65 -15.61 -4.09
C SER A 45 -9.47 -16.57 -4.02
N GLN A 46 -8.36 -16.19 -4.67
CA GLN A 46 -7.11 -16.96 -4.66
C GLN A 46 -6.47 -17.07 -3.27
N TRP A 47 -6.78 -16.13 -2.36
CA TRP A 47 -6.18 -16.12 -1.01
C TRP A 47 -6.88 -17.09 -0.05
N ASN A 48 -8.12 -17.52 -0.32
CA ASN A 48 -8.92 -18.32 0.63
C ASN A 48 -8.26 -19.63 1.05
N ASN A 49 -7.69 -20.35 0.08
CA ASN A 49 -7.19 -21.70 0.29
C ASN A 49 -5.77 -21.72 0.89
N GLY A 50 -5.15 -20.55 1.09
CA GLY A 50 -3.76 -20.46 1.51
C GLY A 50 -2.82 -21.15 0.52
N PHE A 51 -1.66 -21.58 1.01
CA PHE A 51 -0.68 -22.33 0.22
C PHE A 51 -0.83 -23.83 0.48
N ASN A 52 -0.74 -24.64 -0.57
CA ASN A 52 -0.82 -26.10 -0.45
C ASN A 52 0.46 -26.69 0.14
N GLN A 53 0.42 -27.96 0.57
CA GLN A 53 1.56 -28.63 1.21
C GLN A 53 2.82 -28.67 0.34
N LYS A 54 2.67 -28.77 -0.99
CA LYS A 54 3.81 -28.78 -1.93
C LYS A 54 4.49 -27.41 -1.97
N GLN A 55 3.69 -26.34 -2.03
CA GLN A 55 4.18 -24.96 -1.99
C GLN A 55 4.86 -24.65 -0.66
N MET A 56 4.29 -25.08 0.47
CA MET A 56 4.89 -24.91 1.80
C MET A 56 6.21 -25.70 1.94
N ALA A 57 6.27 -26.93 1.42
CA ALA A 57 7.49 -27.72 1.42
C ALA A 57 8.60 -27.06 0.56
N GLU A 58 8.25 -26.53 -0.60
CA GLU A 58 9.20 -25.81 -1.46
C GLU A 58 9.68 -24.51 -0.80
N ALA A 59 8.80 -23.74 -0.14
CA ALA A 59 9.19 -22.54 0.59
C ALA A 59 10.23 -22.87 1.69
N ASN A 60 9.99 -23.91 2.49
CA ASN A 60 10.94 -24.36 3.51
C ASN A 60 12.28 -24.80 2.90
N ARG A 61 12.25 -25.48 1.75
CA ARG A 61 13.45 -25.87 1.01
C ARG A 61 14.22 -24.65 0.52
N LEU A 62 13.54 -23.64 -0.04
CA LEU A 62 14.17 -22.38 -0.48
C LEU A 62 14.79 -21.60 0.68
N CYS A 63 14.14 -21.59 1.85
CA CYS A 63 14.70 -20.98 3.05
C CYS A 63 16.02 -21.65 3.48
N ALA A 64 16.12 -22.98 3.37
CA ALA A 64 17.37 -23.68 3.63
C ALA A 64 18.45 -23.34 2.60
N LEU A 65 18.09 -23.32 1.30
CA LEU A 65 18.99 -22.96 0.20
C LEU A 65 19.46 -21.51 0.24
N ALA A 66 18.75 -20.62 0.92
CA ALA A 66 19.10 -19.21 1.01
C ALA A 66 20.51 -18.99 1.61
N ASN A 67 20.92 -19.86 2.54
CA ASN A 67 22.24 -19.82 3.18
C ASN A 67 23.35 -20.44 2.32
N GLU A 68 22.99 -21.13 1.24
CA GLU A 68 23.94 -21.74 0.31
C GLU A 68 24.31 -20.76 -0.81
N ALA A 69 25.47 -20.98 -1.42
CA ALA A 69 25.92 -20.21 -2.58
C ALA A 69 25.03 -20.51 -3.79
N GLN A 70 24.49 -19.46 -4.41
CA GLN A 70 23.68 -19.56 -5.63
C GLN A 70 24.49 -19.09 -6.84
N PRO A 71 24.22 -19.59 -8.07
CA PRO A 71 25.02 -19.28 -9.25
C PRO A 71 25.16 -17.78 -9.57
N SER A 72 24.20 -16.94 -9.16
CA SER A 72 24.24 -15.50 -9.42
C SER A 72 24.97 -14.68 -8.36
N ASP A 73 25.51 -15.31 -7.32
CA ASP A 73 26.03 -14.60 -6.14
C ASP A 73 27.42 -14.02 -6.35
N GLU A 74 28.25 -14.63 -7.18
CA GLU A 74 29.62 -14.13 -7.47
C GLU A 74 29.61 -12.77 -8.20
N GLN A 75 28.52 -12.44 -8.88
CA GLN A 75 28.37 -11.20 -9.65
C GLN A 75 27.78 -10.05 -8.82
N ARG A 76 27.47 -10.31 -7.54
CA ARG A 76 26.87 -9.31 -6.66
C ARG A 76 27.95 -8.34 -6.16
N LEU A 77 27.65 -7.05 -6.28
CA LEU A 77 28.44 -6.01 -5.64
C LEU A 77 28.33 -6.15 -4.13
N ASP A 78 29.45 -6.15 -3.42
CA ASP A 78 29.44 -6.16 -1.96
C ASP A 78 29.23 -4.74 -1.43
N LEU A 79 28.05 -4.49 -0.86
CA LEU A 79 27.67 -3.24 -0.22
C LEU A 79 27.46 -3.43 1.29
N THR A 80 27.94 -4.54 1.86
CA THR A 80 27.76 -4.85 3.29
C THR A 80 28.48 -3.89 4.23
N GLY A 81 29.42 -3.09 3.70
CA GLY A 81 30.09 -2.01 4.44
C GLY A 81 29.29 -0.72 4.55
N LEU A 82 28.21 -0.53 3.78
CA LEU A 82 27.35 0.64 3.87
C LEU A 82 26.34 0.48 5.00
N ARG A 83 26.11 1.55 5.75
CA ARG A 83 24.99 1.60 6.71
C ARG A 83 23.69 1.60 5.95
N CYS A 84 22.87 0.60 6.24
CA CYS A 84 21.65 0.29 5.51
C CYS A 84 20.46 0.33 6.47
N PHE A 85 19.41 1.06 6.08
CA PHE A 85 18.23 1.34 6.89
C PHE A 85 17.00 0.75 6.21
N THR A 86 16.27 -0.14 6.88
CA THR A 86 14.87 -0.45 6.52
C THR A 86 13.96 0.38 7.42
N ILE A 87 12.98 1.06 6.84
CA ILE A 87 12.09 1.98 7.56
C ILE A 87 10.65 1.67 7.15
N ASP A 88 9.88 1.12 8.06
CA ASP A 88 8.55 0.58 7.78
C ASP A 88 7.59 0.80 8.94
N ASP A 89 6.30 0.50 8.74
CA ASP A 89 5.36 0.44 9.87
C ASP A 89 5.75 -0.69 10.85
N PRO A 90 5.53 -0.53 12.18
CA PRO A 90 5.96 -1.50 13.20
C PRO A 90 5.53 -2.96 12.94
N GLY A 91 4.38 -3.15 12.31
CA GLY A 91 3.82 -4.46 11.97
C GLY A 91 4.37 -5.10 10.68
N THR A 92 5.23 -4.42 9.93
CA THR A 92 5.69 -4.88 8.61
C THR A 92 6.65 -6.07 8.74
N GLN A 93 6.34 -7.14 8.00
CA GLN A 93 7.14 -8.39 7.99
C GLN A 93 7.86 -8.60 6.65
N GLU A 94 7.24 -8.19 5.54
CA GLU A 94 7.77 -8.22 4.18
C GLU A 94 8.61 -6.94 3.94
N LEU A 95 9.89 -6.95 4.33
CA LEU A 95 10.80 -5.81 4.16
C LEU A 95 11.38 -5.86 2.74
N ASP A 96 10.76 -5.12 1.83
CA ASP A 96 11.11 -5.08 0.41
C ASP A 96 12.28 -4.15 0.10
N ASP A 97 12.42 -3.05 0.84
CA ASP A 97 13.32 -1.96 0.50
C ASP A 97 14.18 -1.50 1.66
N ALA A 98 15.35 -0.96 1.32
CA ALA A 98 16.29 -0.36 2.25
C ALA A 98 17.03 0.79 1.59
N LEU A 99 17.48 1.76 2.39
CA LEU A 99 18.20 2.93 1.94
C LEU A 99 19.61 2.97 2.53
N SER A 100 20.57 3.46 1.75
CA SER A 100 21.90 3.83 2.23
C SER A 100 22.34 5.15 1.60
N TYR A 101 23.27 5.83 2.26
CA TYR A 101 23.93 7.02 1.78
C TYR A 101 25.43 6.76 1.64
N GLU A 102 26.05 7.30 0.60
CA GLU A 102 27.50 7.24 0.40
C GLU A 102 27.97 8.57 -0.18
N GLN A 103 29.08 9.10 0.34
CA GLN A 103 29.81 10.20 -0.29
C GLN A 103 31.11 9.67 -0.87
N ASP A 104 31.35 9.90 -2.16
CA ASP A 104 32.59 9.47 -2.81
C ASP A 104 33.76 10.45 -2.58
N GLN A 105 34.95 10.09 -3.07
CA GLN A 105 36.18 10.90 -2.90
C GLN A 105 36.11 12.27 -3.59
N ASP A 106 35.25 12.41 -4.60
CA ASP A 106 35.03 13.66 -5.32
C ASP A 106 33.95 14.52 -4.64
N GLY A 107 33.36 14.04 -3.54
CA GLY A 107 32.31 14.71 -2.77
C GLY A 107 30.90 14.50 -3.33
N ASN A 108 30.72 13.61 -4.31
CA ASN A 108 29.38 13.32 -4.84
C ASN A 108 28.58 12.52 -3.82
N GLU A 109 27.30 12.90 -3.68
CA GLU A 109 26.36 12.28 -2.75
C GLU A 109 25.51 11.24 -3.48
N TRP A 110 25.74 9.97 -3.16
CA TRP A 110 25.06 8.83 -3.75
C TRP A 110 23.91 8.35 -2.87
N ILE A 111 22.73 8.26 -3.48
CA ILE A 111 21.53 7.68 -2.88
C ILE A 111 21.49 6.22 -3.32
N TRP A 112 21.61 5.31 -2.36
CA TRP A 112 21.47 3.88 -2.63
C TRP A 112 20.08 3.41 -2.21
N ILE A 113 19.33 2.86 -3.16
CA ILE A 113 18.03 2.23 -2.92
C ILE A 113 18.18 0.75 -3.22
N HIS A 114 18.02 -0.07 -2.20
CA HIS A 114 18.19 -1.52 -2.24
C HIS A 114 16.83 -2.18 -2.20
N ILE A 115 16.50 -2.97 -3.21
CA ILE A 115 15.25 -3.74 -3.26
C ILE A 115 15.56 -5.22 -3.11
N ALA A 116 14.78 -5.95 -2.32
CA ALA A 116 14.87 -7.39 -2.19
C ALA A 116 14.97 -8.09 -3.56
N ASP A 117 15.75 -9.16 -3.67
CA ASP A 117 15.92 -9.92 -4.92
C ASP A 117 15.29 -11.32 -4.83
N PRO A 118 13.94 -11.44 -4.86
CA PRO A 118 13.29 -12.75 -4.84
C PRO A 118 13.70 -13.67 -5.97
N ASP A 119 14.09 -13.12 -7.12
CA ASP A 119 14.59 -13.88 -8.27
C ASP A 119 15.89 -14.66 -7.96
N ARG A 120 16.57 -14.39 -6.84
CA ARG A 120 17.66 -15.24 -6.34
C ARG A 120 17.19 -16.67 -6.01
N LEU A 121 15.97 -16.81 -5.47
CA LEU A 121 15.45 -18.09 -4.96
C LEU A 121 14.23 -18.59 -5.74
N VAL A 122 13.33 -17.68 -6.15
CA VAL A 122 12.08 -18.01 -6.83
C VAL A 122 12.25 -17.86 -8.34
N PHE A 123 12.56 -18.97 -9.01
CA PHE A 123 12.75 -18.99 -10.45
C PHE A 123 11.44 -18.79 -11.23
N PRO A 124 11.48 -18.07 -12.37
CA PRO A 124 10.33 -17.96 -13.27
C PRO A 124 9.77 -19.33 -13.66
N GLY A 125 8.46 -19.51 -13.57
CA GLY A 125 7.76 -20.75 -13.90
C GLY A 125 7.82 -21.84 -12.82
N SER A 126 8.46 -21.61 -11.68
CA SER A 126 8.33 -22.49 -10.50
C SER A 126 6.92 -22.45 -9.92
N ASP A 127 6.53 -23.45 -9.13
CA ASP A 127 5.20 -23.51 -8.50
C ASP A 127 4.89 -22.25 -7.66
N LEU A 128 5.90 -21.72 -6.93
CA LEU A 128 5.75 -20.50 -6.14
C LEU A 128 5.68 -19.24 -7.01
N ASP A 129 6.37 -19.21 -8.15
CA ASP A 129 6.25 -18.11 -9.11
C ASP A 129 4.87 -18.07 -9.77
N LEU A 130 4.32 -19.23 -10.13
CA LEU A 130 2.98 -19.36 -10.69
C LEU A 130 1.90 -18.96 -9.69
N GLU A 131 2.06 -19.34 -8.41
CA GLU A 131 1.17 -18.90 -7.33
C GLU A 131 1.26 -17.38 -7.10
N ALA A 132 2.47 -16.83 -7.05
CA ALA A 132 2.67 -15.39 -6.92
C ALA A 132 2.09 -14.61 -8.10
N LYS A 133 2.21 -15.14 -9.32
CA LYS A 133 1.56 -14.61 -10.52
C LYS A 133 0.03 -14.63 -10.42
N GLN A 134 -0.53 -15.70 -9.86
CA GLN A 134 -1.97 -15.88 -9.69
C GLN A 134 -2.54 -14.94 -8.62
N ARG A 135 -1.84 -14.75 -7.49
CA ARG A 135 -2.21 -13.78 -6.46
C ARG A 135 -1.96 -12.34 -6.88
N ALA A 136 -0.88 -12.10 -7.64
CA ALA A 136 -0.35 -10.82 -8.10
C ALA A 136 0.05 -9.80 -7.01
N THR A 137 -0.57 -9.83 -5.84
CA THR A 137 -0.32 -8.93 -4.71
C THR A 137 -0.55 -9.64 -3.37
N SER A 138 0.16 -9.20 -2.32
CA SER A 138 -0.25 -9.48 -0.93
C SER A 138 -1.55 -8.73 -0.62
N LEU A 139 -2.47 -9.35 0.11
CA LEU A 139 -3.76 -8.79 0.53
C LEU A 139 -3.69 -8.46 2.03
N TYR A 140 -3.97 -7.21 2.41
CA TYR A 140 -3.95 -6.78 3.81
C TYR A 140 -5.37 -6.54 4.31
N LEU A 141 -5.78 -7.29 5.33
CA LEU A 141 -7.06 -7.19 6.03
C LEU A 141 -6.83 -6.64 7.44
N ALA A 142 -7.89 -6.28 8.15
CA ALA A 142 -7.80 -5.87 9.55
C ALA A 142 -7.21 -6.97 10.44
N SER A 143 -7.51 -8.23 10.13
CA SER A 143 -7.00 -9.41 10.84
C SER A 143 -5.57 -9.81 10.48
N GLY A 144 -4.95 -9.15 9.49
CA GLY A 144 -3.58 -9.42 9.06
C GLY A 144 -3.42 -9.57 7.55
N GLY A 145 -2.18 -9.89 7.14
CA GLY A 145 -1.81 -10.05 5.74
C GLY A 145 -1.97 -11.48 5.23
N LEU A 146 -2.51 -11.63 4.02
CA LEU A 146 -2.50 -12.83 3.20
C LEU A 146 -1.45 -12.63 2.08
N PRO A 147 -0.22 -13.14 2.27
CA PRO A 147 0.92 -12.75 1.44
C PRO A 147 0.90 -13.38 0.04
N MET A 148 1.64 -12.77 -0.88
CA MET A 148 1.86 -13.27 -2.25
C MET A 148 2.76 -14.52 -2.27
N PHE A 149 3.75 -14.58 -1.36
CA PHE A 149 4.58 -15.76 -1.11
C PHE A 149 4.28 -16.35 0.28
N PRO A 150 4.57 -17.64 0.54
CA PRO A 150 4.49 -18.21 1.88
C PRO A 150 5.24 -17.36 2.91
N MET A 151 4.64 -17.13 4.08
CA MET A 151 5.15 -16.14 5.04
C MET A 151 6.56 -16.46 5.54
N GLU A 152 6.89 -17.73 5.71
CA GLU A 152 8.22 -18.20 6.10
C GLU A 152 9.30 -17.81 5.10
N LEU A 153 8.93 -17.71 3.82
CA LEU A 153 9.80 -17.27 2.74
C LEU A 153 9.80 -15.74 2.63
N ALA A 154 8.61 -15.13 2.61
CA ALA A 154 8.38 -13.70 2.43
C ALA A 154 9.03 -12.86 3.55
N ALA A 155 8.76 -13.19 4.82
CA ALA A 155 9.34 -12.54 6.00
C ALA A 155 10.69 -13.15 6.44
N GLY A 156 11.11 -14.21 5.77
CA GLY A 156 12.37 -14.91 5.99
C GLY A 156 13.41 -14.51 4.95
N SER A 157 13.74 -15.46 4.08
CA SER A 157 14.89 -15.36 3.17
C SER A 157 14.75 -14.34 2.04
N LEU A 158 13.54 -13.85 1.76
CA LEU A 158 13.32 -12.78 0.78
C LEU A 158 13.44 -11.38 1.41
N SER A 159 13.17 -11.26 2.70
CA SER A 159 13.10 -9.99 3.43
C SER A 159 14.51 -9.42 3.72
N LEU A 160 14.64 -8.10 3.67
CA LEU A 160 15.87 -7.37 4.01
C LEU A 160 16.06 -7.26 5.53
N LYS A 161 16.34 -8.39 6.19
CA LYS A 161 16.37 -8.48 7.65
C LYS A 161 17.63 -7.87 8.27
N GLN A 162 17.42 -7.12 9.36
CA GLN A 162 18.51 -6.58 10.17
C GLN A 162 19.47 -7.66 10.66
N GLY A 163 20.77 -7.34 10.62
CA GLY A 163 21.83 -8.21 11.14
C GLY A 163 22.08 -9.47 10.30
N GLN A 164 21.61 -9.48 9.06
CA GLN A 164 21.78 -10.60 8.13
C GLN A 164 22.29 -10.08 6.78
N ARG A 165 23.09 -10.92 6.10
CA ARG A 165 23.51 -10.60 4.72
C ARG A 165 22.35 -10.90 3.78
N CYS A 166 21.79 -9.87 3.16
CA CYS A 166 20.61 -9.97 2.30
C CYS A 166 20.95 -9.74 0.84
N ALA A 167 20.30 -10.50 -0.04
CA ALA A 167 20.41 -10.36 -1.48
C ALA A 167 19.49 -9.23 -1.96
N ALA A 168 20.05 -8.24 -2.65
CA ALA A 168 19.30 -7.11 -3.16
C ALA A 168 19.62 -6.82 -4.64
N VAL A 169 18.74 -6.05 -5.26
CA VAL A 169 18.98 -5.30 -6.48
C VAL A 169 19.07 -3.83 -6.08
N SER A 170 20.27 -3.29 -6.20
CA SER A 170 20.61 -1.96 -5.70
C SER A 170 20.77 -0.97 -6.83
N THR A 171 20.23 0.22 -6.64
CA THR A 171 20.39 1.34 -7.56
C THR A 171 21.05 2.50 -6.83
N ALA A 172 22.26 2.87 -7.24
CA ALA A 172 22.89 4.12 -6.85
C ALA A 172 22.39 5.23 -7.77
N ILE A 173 21.96 6.35 -7.21
CA ILE A 173 21.42 7.50 -7.94
C ILE A 173 22.15 8.76 -7.48
N LEU A 174 22.68 9.50 -8.45
CA LEU A 174 23.25 10.81 -8.25
C LEU A 174 22.29 11.88 -8.79
N LEU A 175 21.97 12.85 -7.94
CA LEU A 175 21.15 14.01 -8.31
C LEU A 175 22.03 15.23 -8.59
N ASP A 176 21.56 16.12 -9.46
CA ASP A 176 22.13 17.47 -9.56
C ASP A 176 21.56 18.41 -8.47
N ASN A 177 22.05 19.65 -8.45
CA ASN A 177 21.59 20.70 -7.54
C ASN A 177 20.12 21.12 -7.74
N CYS A 178 19.48 20.66 -8.81
CA CYS A 178 18.06 20.90 -9.09
C CYS A 178 17.18 19.70 -8.72
N GLY A 179 17.75 18.55 -8.32
CA GLY A 179 17.02 17.31 -8.03
C GLY A 179 16.73 16.44 -9.26
N GLU A 180 17.37 16.73 -10.40
CA GLU A 180 17.30 15.88 -11.59
C GLU A 180 18.31 14.72 -11.48
N VAL A 181 17.97 13.56 -12.06
CA VAL A 181 18.84 12.39 -12.06
C VAL A 181 19.94 12.55 -13.10
N VAL A 182 21.20 12.56 -12.65
CA VAL A 182 22.38 12.71 -13.51
C VAL A 182 22.96 11.37 -13.89
N LYS A 183 23.10 10.47 -12.92
CA LYS A 183 23.78 9.19 -13.09
C LYS A 183 23.12 8.11 -12.26
N ILE A 184 23.11 6.90 -12.82
CA ILE A 184 22.53 5.72 -12.19
C ILE A 184 23.46 4.53 -12.33
N ILE A 185 23.51 3.70 -11.30
CA ILE A 185 24.22 2.42 -11.30
C ILE A 185 23.25 1.37 -10.75
N LEU A 186 22.77 0.49 -11.61
CA LEU A 186 21.89 -0.63 -11.23
C LEU A 186 22.71 -1.91 -11.18
N GLN A 187 22.74 -2.62 -10.06
CA GLN A 187 23.43 -3.90 -9.94
C GLN A 187 22.81 -4.80 -8.88
N ARG A 188 22.92 -6.12 -9.06
CA ARG A 188 22.69 -7.05 -7.94
C ARG A 188 23.77 -6.83 -6.87
N SER A 189 23.39 -6.91 -5.60
CA SER A 189 24.32 -6.71 -4.50
C SER A 189 24.05 -7.64 -3.32
N TRP A 190 25.01 -7.65 -2.42
CA TRP A 190 24.88 -8.05 -1.03
C TRP A 190 24.82 -6.81 -0.17
N ILE A 191 23.84 -6.73 0.72
CA ILE A 191 23.74 -5.68 1.74
C ILE A 191 23.68 -6.30 3.12
N TYR A 192 23.92 -5.48 4.14
CA TYR A 192 23.77 -5.87 5.53
C TYR A 192 22.90 -4.82 6.23
N PRO A 193 21.55 -4.97 6.22
CA PRO A 193 20.65 -4.05 6.91
C PRO A 193 21.10 -3.85 8.35
N THR A 194 21.55 -2.64 8.64
CA THR A 194 22.19 -2.26 9.90
C THR A 194 21.13 -1.94 10.94
N TYR A 195 20.08 -1.24 10.49
CA TYR A 195 18.96 -0.82 11.33
C TYR A 195 17.64 -1.24 10.68
N ARG A 196 16.75 -1.79 11.50
CA ARG A 196 15.31 -1.88 11.22
C ARG A 196 14.62 -0.85 12.10
N LEU A 197 14.07 0.18 11.47
CA LEU A 197 13.48 1.33 12.13
C LEU A 197 11.97 1.35 11.85
N THR A 198 11.21 1.87 12.81
CA THR A 198 9.88 2.39 12.50
C THR A 198 10.00 3.78 11.86
N TYR A 199 8.89 4.32 11.34
CA TYR A 199 8.91 5.69 10.84
C TYR A 199 9.18 6.71 11.96
N GLU A 200 8.66 6.44 13.16
CA GLU A 200 8.90 7.25 14.36
C GLU A 200 10.39 7.24 14.75
N ASP A 201 11.03 6.07 14.78
CA ASP A 201 12.48 5.96 15.01
C ASP A 201 13.27 6.74 13.94
N GLY A 202 12.81 6.67 12.68
CA GLY A 202 13.40 7.39 11.55
C GLY A 202 13.29 8.91 11.72
N ASP A 203 12.14 9.42 12.16
CA ASP A 203 11.93 10.85 12.42
C ASP A 203 12.86 11.34 13.54
N GLU A 204 12.99 10.58 14.63
CA GLU A 204 13.90 10.92 15.74
C GLU A 204 15.36 11.02 15.25
N LEU A 205 15.83 10.06 14.44
CA LEU A 205 17.19 10.06 13.90
C LEU A 205 17.43 11.19 12.89
N ILE A 206 16.43 11.52 12.07
CA ILE A 206 16.51 12.65 11.14
C ILE A 206 16.63 13.98 11.89
N GLU A 207 15.86 14.16 12.96
CA GLU A 207 15.84 15.39 13.76
C GLU A 207 17.13 15.54 14.58
N LEU A 208 17.54 14.49 15.29
CA LEU A 208 18.70 14.54 16.17
C LEU A 208 20.03 14.60 15.40
N ALA A 209 20.09 13.98 14.21
CA ALA A 209 21.28 13.83 13.38
C ALA A 209 22.56 13.60 14.21
N PRO A 210 22.62 12.49 14.99
CA PRO A 210 23.70 12.27 15.93
C PRO A 210 25.03 12.18 15.21
N ASN A 211 26.08 12.74 15.83
CA ASN A 211 27.41 12.81 15.21
C ASN A 211 27.86 11.43 14.71
N GLY A 212 28.11 11.35 13.41
CA GLY A 212 28.54 10.12 12.77
C GLY A 212 27.43 9.13 12.43
N ASP A 213 26.15 9.49 12.52
CA ASP A 213 24.97 8.75 12.02
C ASP A 213 24.01 9.75 11.29
N GLU A 214 24.59 10.58 10.42
CA GLU A 214 23.92 11.69 9.72
C GLU A 214 23.24 11.27 8.40
N GLU A 215 23.35 10.00 8.00
CA GLU A 215 22.93 9.48 6.70
C GLU A 215 21.45 9.74 6.40
N LEU A 216 20.55 9.55 7.38
CA LEU A 216 19.12 9.79 7.19
C LEU A 216 18.82 11.28 6.98
N SER A 217 19.57 12.17 7.63
CA SER A 217 19.44 13.63 7.42
C SER A 217 19.89 14.00 6.01
N HIS A 218 20.98 13.42 5.51
CA HIS A 218 21.44 13.61 4.13
C HIS A 218 20.43 13.08 3.11
N LEU A 219 19.92 11.86 3.29
CA LEU A 219 18.88 11.28 2.43
C LEU A 219 17.63 12.14 2.42
N THR A 220 17.18 12.62 3.59
CA THR A 220 16.01 13.51 3.71
C THR A 220 16.19 14.81 2.93
N ARG A 221 17.37 15.44 3.01
CA ARG A 221 17.68 16.64 2.22
C ARG A 221 17.64 16.36 0.72
N LEU A 222 18.22 15.26 0.27
CA LEU A 222 18.24 14.88 -1.14
C LEU A 222 16.82 14.53 -1.65
N MET A 223 16.00 13.88 -0.83
CA MET A 223 14.60 13.59 -1.15
C MET A 223 13.77 14.87 -1.20
N SER A 224 14.00 15.82 -0.29
CA SER A 224 13.36 17.14 -0.35
C SER A 224 13.70 17.89 -1.64
N LEU A 225 14.96 17.83 -2.07
CA LEU A 225 15.41 18.40 -3.35
C LEU A 225 14.69 17.73 -4.54
N ARG A 226 14.61 16.40 -4.54
CA ARG A 226 13.93 15.62 -5.58
C ARG A 226 12.42 15.89 -5.63
N ARG A 227 11.78 15.99 -4.47
CA ARG A 227 10.36 16.34 -4.33
C ARG A 227 10.07 17.72 -4.92
N GLY A 228 10.91 18.71 -4.60
CA GLY A 228 10.85 20.04 -5.19
C GLY A 228 11.03 20.05 -6.71
N TRP A 229 11.90 19.18 -7.24
CA TRP A 229 12.00 18.97 -8.69
C TRP A 229 10.69 18.47 -9.28
N ARG A 230 10.06 17.43 -8.69
CA ARG A 230 8.78 16.89 -9.19
C ARG A 230 7.66 17.92 -9.13
N GLN A 231 7.59 18.72 -8.07
CA GLN A 231 6.61 19.81 -7.94
C GLN A 231 6.77 20.84 -9.07
N ARG A 232 8.01 21.20 -9.45
CA ARG A 232 8.27 22.04 -10.63
C ARG A 232 7.84 21.39 -11.96
N GLN A 233 7.80 20.06 -12.01
CA GLN A 233 7.22 19.29 -13.13
C GLN A 233 5.69 19.13 -13.05
N GLY A 234 5.02 19.75 -12.06
CA GLY A 234 3.57 19.71 -11.89
C GLY A 234 3.05 18.57 -11.02
N ALA A 235 3.90 17.92 -10.23
CA ALA A 235 3.44 16.93 -9.26
C ALA A 235 2.49 17.54 -8.22
N LEU A 236 1.50 16.75 -7.80
CA LEU A 236 0.49 17.16 -6.82
C LEU A 236 0.86 16.64 -5.44
N GLU A 237 0.76 17.53 -4.44
CA GLU A 237 0.90 17.19 -3.02
C GLU A 237 -0.50 17.04 -2.43
N LEU A 238 -0.89 15.79 -2.20
CA LEU A 238 -2.25 15.40 -1.78
C LEU A 238 -2.21 14.49 -0.54
N GLU A 239 -1.14 14.63 0.23
CA GLU A 239 -0.87 13.88 1.44
C GLU A 239 -1.91 14.23 2.51
N LYS A 240 -2.32 13.21 3.26
CA LYS A 240 -3.26 13.32 4.38
C LYS A 240 -3.03 12.14 5.31
N SER A 241 -3.40 12.29 6.58
CA SER A 241 -3.48 11.17 7.48
C SER A 241 -4.56 10.18 7.02
N GLU A 242 -4.36 8.90 7.30
CA GLU A 242 -5.30 7.84 6.96
C GLU A 242 -5.61 6.97 8.18
N GLY A 243 -6.88 6.83 8.50
CA GLY A 243 -7.36 5.88 9.51
C GLY A 243 -7.49 4.48 8.92
N LYS A 244 -6.93 3.49 9.60
CA LYS A 244 -6.98 2.07 9.22
C LYS A 244 -7.48 1.22 10.40
N PHE A 245 -8.42 0.34 10.12
CA PHE A 245 -8.93 -0.59 11.12
C PHE A 245 -8.05 -1.84 11.19
N CYS A 246 -7.60 -2.17 12.40
CA CYS A 246 -6.69 -3.27 12.68
C CYS A 246 -7.26 -4.10 13.84
N GLN A 247 -7.29 -5.43 13.70
CA GLN A 247 -7.84 -6.34 14.69
C GLN A 247 -6.72 -6.99 15.49
N ASP A 248 -6.83 -6.95 16.82
CA ASP A 248 -5.98 -7.72 17.74
C ASP A 248 -6.85 -8.66 18.57
N GLY A 249 -6.76 -9.96 18.25
CA GLY A 249 -7.64 -10.98 18.82
C GLY A 249 -9.12 -10.67 18.56
N GLU A 250 -9.88 -10.40 19.63
CA GLU A 250 -11.30 -10.04 19.56
C GLU A 250 -11.54 -8.51 19.58
N THR A 251 -10.48 -7.70 19.66
CA THR A 251 -10.58 -6.24 19.77
C THR A 251 -10.31 -5.57 18.42
N ILE A 252 -11.10 -4.53 18.12
CA ILE A 252 -10.90 -3.69 16.94
C ILE A 252 -10.25 -2.37 17.34
N GLY A 253 -9.10 -2.08 16.74
CA GLY A 253 -8.39 -0.82 16.86
C GLY A 253 -8.57 0.04 15.62
N LEU A 254 -8.34 1.34 15.80
CA LEU A 254 -8.16 2.29 14.72
C LEU A 254 -6.74 2.85 14.85
N GLU A 255 -5.92 2.58 13.84
CA GLU A 255 -4.58 3.12 13.67
C GLU A 255 -4.66 4.37 12.79
N ILE A 256 -4.05 5.47 13.23
CA ILE A 256 -3.94 6.69 12.44
C ILE A 256 -2.54 6.74 11.86
N ILE A 257 -2.44 6.62 10.54
CA ILE A 257 -1.19 6.72 9.81
C ILE A 257 -1.00 8.18 9.43
N GLU A 258 -0.14 8.87 10.17
CA GLU A 258 0.21 10.27 9.91
C GLU A 258 1.30 10.39 8.85
N THR A 259 1.36 11.54 8.21
CA THR A 259 2.47 11.89 7.31
C THR A 259 3.64 12.39 8.16
N SER A 260 4.84 11.86 7.93
CA SER A 260 6.04 12.26 8.66
C SER A 260 7.24 12.45 7.73
N CYS A 261 8.35 12.97 8.27
CA CYS A 261 9.55 13.27 7.49
C CYS A 261 10.17 11.98 6.92
N ALA A 262 10.31 10.96 7.76
CA ALA A 262 10.78 9.64 7.37
C ALA A 262 9.85 9.00 6.31
N ARG A 263 8.52 9.08 6.49
CA ARG A 263 7.55 8.57 5.50
C ARG A 263 7.69 9.28 4.16
N GLN A 264 7.83 10.60 4.16
CA GLN A 264 8.04 11.38 2.93
C GLN A 264 9.37 11.02 2.25
N MET A 265 10.45 10.87 3.01
CA MET A 265 11.76 10.47 2.50
C MET A 265 11.70 9.09 1.83
N VAL A 266 11.12 8.09 2.49
CA VAL A 266 10.96 6.73 1.94
C VAL A 266 10.06 6.77 0.71
N ALA A 267 8.89 7.41 0.78
CA ALA A 267 7.96 7.51 -0.35
C ALA A 267 8.60 8.18 -1.58
N GLU A 268 9.33 9.29 -1.39
CA GLU A 268 10.04 9.97 -2.47
C GLU A 268 11.19 9.12 -3.03
N SER A 269 11.89 8.35 -2.19
CA SER A 269 12.92 7.40 -2.63
C SER A 269 12.31 6.33 -3.54
N MET A 270 11.17 5.77 -3.17
CA MET A 270 10.48 4.76 -3.99
C MET A 270 9.97 5.34 -5.32
N ILE A 271 9.48 6.59 -5.30
CA ILE A 271 9.08 7.31 -6.52
C ILE A 271 10.31 7.57 -7.41
N LEU A 272 11.42 8.02 -6.83
CA LEU A 272 12.68 8.26 -7.53
C LEU A 272 13.18 6.99 -8.22
N LEU A 273 13.19 5.86 -7.52
CA LEU A 273 13.61 4.58 -8.10
C LEU A 273 12.69 4.18 -9.26
N GLY A 274 11.38 4.20 -9.04
CA GLY A 274 10.40 3.84 -10.08
C GLY A 274 10.48 4.74 -11.33
N ALA A 275 10.68 6.05 -11.15
CA ALA A 275 10.90 6.99 -12.26
C ALA A 275 12.20 6.70 -13.01
N THR A 276 13.27 6.42 -12.27
CA THR A 276 14.59 6.14 -12.80
C THR A 276 14.61 4.86 -13.64
N LEU A 277 14.01 3.79 -13.13
CA LEU A 277 13.93 2.51 -13.83
C LEU A 277 12.99 2.58 -15.05
N ALA A 278 11.91 3.37 -14.97
CA ALA A 278 11.04 3.63 -16.11
C ALA A 278 11.79 4.35 -17.24
N ASP A 279 12.56 5.38 -16.90
CA ASP A 279 13.36 6.11 -17.89
C ASP A 279 14.48 5.25 -18.49
N LEU A 280 15.14 4.40 -17.68
CA LEU A 280 16.08 3.41 -18.18
C LEU A 280 15.40 2.45 -19.17
N GLY A 281 14.25 1.91 -18.81
CA GLY A 281 13.46 1.04 -19.68
C GLY A 281 13.10 1.74 -21.00
N LYS A 282 12.63 2.98 -20.94
CA LYS A 282 12.32 3.80 -22.10
C LYS A 282 13.54 4.04 -22.99
N ARG A 283 14.68 4.47 -22.44
CA ARG A 283 15.91 4.75 -23.21
C ARG A 283 16.51 3.51 -23.85
N LYS A 284 16.35 2.34 -23.21
CA LYS A 284 16.87 1.06 -23.70
C LYS A 284 15.85 0.24 -24.49
N ASN A 285 14.65 0.78 -24.71
CA ASN A 285 13.52 0.10 -25.37
C ASN A 285 13.15 -1.25 -24.71
N ILE A 286 13.21 -1.31 -23.38
CA ILE A 286 12.77 -2.45 -22.58
C ILE A 286 11.28 -2.29 -22.30
N VAL A 287 10.50 -3.33 -22.60
CA VAL A 287 9.08 -3.36 -22.25
C VAL A 287 8.94 -3.67 -20.77
N LEU A 288 8.26 -2.79 -20.06
CA LEU A 288 7.98 -2.91 -18.62
C LEU A 288 6.48 -2.71 -18.38
N PRO A 289 5.94 -3.16 -17.23
CA PRO A 289 4.59 -2.80 -16.79
C PRO A 289 4.57 -1.33 -16.32
N TYR A 290 4.52 -0.40 -17.27
CA TYR A 290 4.46 1.04 -17.01
C TYR A 290 3.14 1.43 -16.37
N ARG A 291 3.21 2.31 -15.38
CA ARG A 291 2.06 2.92 -14.71
C ARG A 291 1.96 4.38 -15.13
N SER A 292 0.85 4.73 -15.75
CA SER A 292 0.58 6.06 -16.28
C SER A 292 -0.70 6.64 -15.68
N GLN A 293 -0.87 7.95 -15.81
CA GLN A 293 -2.10 8.62 -15.42
C GLN A 293 -2.33 9.76 -16.41
N PRO A 294 -3.48 9.75 -17.13
CA PRO A 294 -3.82 10.81 -18.08
C PRO A 294 -3.80 12.20 -17.43
N SER A 295 -3.53 13.22 -18.24
CA SER A 295 -3.61 14.61 -17.82
C SER A 295 -5.02 14.96 -17.33
N ALA A 296 -5.10 15.82 -16.32
CA ALA A 296 -6.36 16.34 -15.82
C ALA A 296 -6.37 17.87 -15.85
N GLU A 297 -7.54 18.45 -16.12
CA GLU A 297 -7.78 19.87 -15.91
C GLU A 297 -8.10 20.10 -14.43
N LEU A 298 -7.21 20.80 -13.75
CA LEU A 298 -7.38 21.13 -12.33
C LEU A 298 -8.25 22.38 -12.16
N PRO A 299 -8.92 22.54 -11.01
CA PRO A 299 -9.63 23.77 -10.70
C PRO A 299 -8.70 24.98 -10.74
N LEU A 300 -9.22 26.14 -11.08
CA LEU A 300 -8.41 27.35 -11.18
C LEU A 300 -7.83 27.72 -9.81
N THR A 301 -6.64 28.32 -9.78
CA THR A 301 -6.01 28.76 -8.51
C THR A 301 -6.92 29.68 -7.72
N ILE A 302 -7.69 30.56 -8.39
CA ILE A 302 -8.65 31.45 -7.73
C ILE A 302 -9.74 30.64 -7.02
N GLU A 303 -10.26 29.58 -7.64
CA GLU A 303 -11.26 28.69 -7.05
C GLU A 303 -10.66 27.91 -5.86
N LEU A 304 -9.46 27.35 -6.03
CA LEU A 304 -8.78 26.62 -4.95
C LEU A 304 -8.46 27.51 -3.74
N ASN A 305 -8.16 28.78 -3.97
CA ASN A 305 -7.91 29.76 -2.91
C ASN A 305 -9.17 30.13 -2.11
N THR A 306 -10.37 29.89 -2.66
CA THR A 306 -11.61 30.02 -1.89
C THR A 306 -11.88 28.85 -0.95
N LEU A 307 -11.20 27.71 -1.17
CA LEU A 307 -11.35 26.51 -0.36
C LEU A 307 -10.29 26.47 0.75
N PRO A 308 -10.64 26.01 1.97
CA PRO A 308 -9.68 25.72 3.01
C PRO A 308 -8.58 24.75 2.53
N GLU A 309 -7.36 24.96 3.03
CA GLU A 309 -6.23 24.08 2.73
C GLU A 309 -6.46 22.68 3.31
N GLY A 310 -5.67 21.71 2.83
CA GLY A 310 -5.76 20.33 3.29
C GLY A 310 -6.95 19.56 2.67
N PRO A 311 -7.70 18.77 3.45
CA PRO A 311 -8.65 17.78 2.93
C PRO A 311 -9.68 18.31 1.93
N VAL A 312 -10.19 19.53 2.14
CA VAL A 312 -11.20 20.15 1.26
C VAL A 312 -10.63 20.43 -0.12
N ARG A 313 -9.49 21.14 -0.19
CA ARG A 313 -8.77 21.42 -1.44
C ARG A 313 -8.27 20.13 -2.09
N HIS A 314 -7.73 19.19 -1.31
CA HIS A 314 -7.29 17.89 -1.80
C HIS A 314 -8.43 17.13 -2.47
N THR A 315 -9.62 17.16 -1.87
CA THR A 315 -10.82 16.52 -2.44
C THR A 315 -11.25 17.17 -3.75
N ALA A 316 -11.22 18.50 -3.84
CA ALA A 316 -11.53 19.22 -5.08
C ALA A 316 -10.58 18.82 -6.22
N ILE A 317 -9.27 18.74 -5.94
CA ILE A 317 -8.25 18.32 -6.90
C ILE A 317 -8.43 16.84 -7.30
N LYS A 318 -8.57 15.94 -6.32
CA LYS A 318 -8.69 14.48 -6.54
C LYS A 318 -9.86 14.11 -7.47
N ARG A 319 -10.93 14.90 -7.49
CA ARG A 319 -12.09 14.69 -8.38
C ARG A 319 -11.79 14.87 -9.86
N CYS A 320 -10.79 15.69 -10.19
CA CYS A 320 -10.37 15.90 -11.57
C CYS A 320 -9.46 14.78 -12.07
N LEU A 321 -8.86 14.02 -11.15
CA LEU A 321 -7.84 13.03 -11.49
C LEU A 321 -8.46 11.77 -12.07
N SER A 322 -7.88 11.30 -13.16
CA SER A 322 -8.17 9.98 -13.72
C SER A 322 -7.51 8.88 -12.88
N ARG A 323 -8.06 7.66 -12.95
CA ARG A 323 -7.40 6.48 -12.39
C ARG A 323 -6.07 6.23 -13.10
N GLY A 324 -5.11 5.66 -12.37
CA GLY A 324 -3.89 5.14 -12.98
C GLY A 324 -4.18 3.98 -13.93
N LEU A 325 -3.37 3.86 -14.97
CA LEU A 325 -3.45 2.82 -15.99
C LEU A 325 -2.16 2.02 -16.00
N LEU A 326 -2.28 0.70 -16.07
CA LEU A 326 -1.16 -0.21 -16.30
C LEU A 326 -1.06 -0.53 -17.79
N GLY A 327 0.13 -0.43 -18.37
CA GLY A 327 0.35 -0.67 -19.79
C GLY A 327 1.80 -1.07 -20.11
N THR A 328 2.07 -1.31 -21.39
CA THR A 328 3.38 -1.78 -21.89
C THR A 328 4.29 -0.66 -22.35
N LYS A 329 3.76 0.57 -22.49
CA LYS A 329 4.47 1.71 -23.05
C LYS A 329 4.66 2.80 -22.01
N ALA A 330 5.85 3.40 -22.03
CA ALA A 330 6.16 4.58 -21.23
C ALA A 330 5.19 5.71 -21.59
N ALA A 331 4.46 6.21 -20.58
CA ALA A 331 3.53 7.32 -20.70
C ALA A 331 3.51 8.16 -19.42
N PRO A 332 3.13 9.45 -19.49
CA PRO A 332 3.17 10.35 -18.34
C PRO A 332 2.30 9.87 -17.18
N HIS A 333 2.73 10.22 -15.97
CA HIS A 333 1.95 10.08 -14.75
C HIS A 333 1.66 11.46 -14.17
N PHE A 334 0.46 11.97 -14.46
CA PHE A 334 0.07 13.35 -14.18
C PHE A 334 0.31 13.78 -12.72
N SER A 335 -0.28 13.10 -11.74
CA SER A 335 -0.16 13.50 -10.33
C SER A 335 1.24 13.37 -9.74
N LEU A 336 2.12 12.59 -10.37
CA LEU A 336 3.50 12.41 -9.91
C LEU A 336 4.47 13.40 -10.56
N GLY A 337 4.04 14.15 -11.59
CA GLY A 337 4.93 15.06 -12.33
C GLY A 337 6.03 14.31 -13.08
N LEU A 338 5.74 13.12 -13.60
CA LEU A 338 6.72 12.25 -14.25
C LEU A 338 6.35 11.95 -15.70
N SER A 339 7.35 11.92 -16.59
CA SER A 339 7.16 11.58 -18.01
C SER A 339 6.91 10.08 -18.24
N CYS A 340 7.36 9.24 -17.32
CA CYS A 340 7.08 7.81 -17.25
C CYS A 340 7.35 7.28 -15.84
N TYR A 341 6.70 6.18 -15.46
CA TYR A 341 6.83 5.58 -14.13
C TYR A 341 6.57 4.07 -14.18
N VAL A 342 7.27 3.31 -13.34
CA VAL A 342 7.02 1.89 -13.05
C VAL A 342 7.05 1.70 -11.54
N GLN A 343 6.30 0.71 -11.05
CA GLN A 343 6.44 0.25 -9.66
C GLN A 343 7.50 -0.84 -9.65
N ALA A 344 8.52 -0.70 -8.81
CA ALA A 344 9.70 -1.58 -8.83
C ALA A 344 10.34 -1.78 -7.45
N THR A 345 9.60 -1.47 -6.39
CA THR A 345 10.12 -1.36 -5.03
C THR A 345 9.50 -2.35 -4.05
N SER A 346 8.61 -3.23 -4.52
CA SER A 346 7.95 -4.19 -3.63
C SER A 346 7.79 -5.59 -4.25
N PRO A 347 8.85 -6.23 -4.74
CA PRO A 347 8.76 -7.51 -5.46
C PRO A 347 8.36 -8.71 -4.59
N ILE A 348 8.42 -8.62 -3.26
CA ILE A 348 7.92 -9.66 -2.35
C ILE A 348 6.39 -9.67 -2.34
N ARG A 349 5.76 -8.49 -2.44
CA ARG A 349 4.30 -8.33 -2.31
C ARG A 349 3.57 -7.82 -3.55
N ARG A 350 4.28 -7.51 -4.64
CA ARG A 350 3.71 -7.11 -5.94
C ARG A 350 4.42 -7.83 -7.08
N TYR A 351 3.71 -8.68 -7.79
CA TYR A 351 4.27 -9.44 -8.91
C TYR A 351 4.72 -8.54 -10.07
N GLY A 352 4.04 -7.40 -10.29
CA GLY A 352 4.44 -6.41 -11.29
C GLY A 352 5.86 -5.88 -11.07
N ASP A 353 6.23 -5.60 -9.82
CA ASP A 353 7.56 -5.16 -9.43
C ASP A 353 8.61 -6.25 -9.69
N LEU A 354 8.29 -7.51 -9.39
CA LEU A 354 9.15 -8.65 -9.69
C LEU A 354 9.39 -8.81 -11.21
N ILE A 355 8.37 -8.53 -12.04
CA ILE A 355 8.52 -8.51 -13.50
C ILE A 355 9.44 -7.38 -13.96
N VAL A 356 9.31 -6.16 -13.40
CA VAL A 356 10.23 -5.05 -13.70
C VAL A 356 11.66 -5.45 -13.38
N GLN A 357 11.89 -5.98 -12.18
CA GLN A 357 13.20 -6.41 -11.72
C GLN A 357 13.80 -7.46 -12.68
N ARG A 358 13.04 -8.50 -13.02
CA ARG A 358 13.48 -9.57 -13.94
C ARG A 358 13.81 -9.04 -15.34
N GLN A 359 12.98 -8.17 -15.93
CA GLN A 359 13.24 -7.59 -17.24
C GLN A 359 14.54 -6.79 -17.27
N LEU A 360 14.77 -5.94 -16.27
CA LEU A 360 15.97 -5.13 -16.18
C LEU A 360 17.23 -5.98 -15.97
N LEU A 361 17.17 -6.99 -15.10
CA LEU A 361 18.28 -7.90 -14.86
C LEU A 361 18.58 -8.80 -16.06
N ASN A 362 17.55 -9.28 -16.78
CA ASN A 362 17.75 -10.04 -18.01
C ASN A 362 18.41 -9.19 -19.08
N TYR A 363 18.00 -7.92 -19.22
CA TYR A 363 18.62 -6.98 -20.14
C TYR A 363 20.12 -6.79 -19.82
N GLN A 364 20.47 -6.57 -18.55
CA GLN A 364 21.88 -6.41 -18.14
C GLN A 364 22.74 -7.64 -18.43
N ARG A 365 22.13 -8.84 -18.42
CA ARG A 365 22.80 -10.11 -18.68
C ARG A 365 22.78 -10.55 -20.14
N GLY A 366 22.13 -9.78 -21.02
CA GLY A 366 21.90 -10.19 -22.42
C GLY A 366 21.04 -11.44 -22.56
N LYS A 367 20.14 -11.70 -21.60
CA LYS A 367 19.15 -12.78 -21.66
C LYS A 367 17.89 -12.31 -22.38
N ASP A 368 17.08 -13.28 -22.81
CA ASP A 368 15.80 -13.01 -23.45
C ASP A 368 14.87 -12.19 -22.54
N LEU A 369 14.24 -11.21 -23.17
CA LEU A 369 13.22 -10.36 -22.57
C LEU A 369 11.82 -10.87 -22.91
N LEU A 370 10.86 -10.52 -22.07
CA LEU A 370 9.46 -10.82 -22.36
C LEU A 370 9.01 -9.90 -23.49
N SER A 371 8.20 -10.43 -24.41
CA SER A 371 7.68 -9.62 -25.51
C SER A 371 6.64 -8.61 -24.99
N GLU A 372 6.29 -7.62 -25.83
CA GLU A 372 5.19 -6.71 -25.52
C GLU A 372 3.86 -7.45 -25.27
N GLY A 373 3.60 -8.52 -26.03
CA GLY A 373 2.42 -9.36 -25.83
C GLY A 373 2.43 -10.10 -24.50
N ASP A 374 3.59 -10.60 -24.06
CA ASP A 374 3.73 -11.28 -22.77
C ASP A 374 3.49 -10.31 -21.61
N ILE A 375 4.11 -9.12 -21.65
CA ILE A 375 3.90 -8.09 -20.62
C ILE A 375 2.45 -7.62 -20.63
N LEU A 376 1.82 -7.44 -21.80
CA LEU A 376 0.40 -7.07 -21.88
C LEU A 376 -0.48 -8.11 -21.17
N ASN A 377 -0.30 -9.39 -21.46
CA ASN A 377 -1.05 -10.47 -20.82
C ASN A 377 -0.84 -10.48 -19.29
N LEU A 378 0.41 -10.31 -18.84
CA LEU A 378 0.74 -10.22 -17.42
C LEU A 378 0.06 -9.03 -16.74
N THR A 379 0.13 -7.83 -17.35
CA THR A 379 -0.50 -6.62 -16.79
C THR A 379 -2.01 -6.75 -16.67
N GLN A 380 -2.68 -7.42 -17.61
CA GLN A 380 -4.12 -7.69 -17.53
C GLN A 380 -4.45 -8.64 -16.38
N SER A 381 -3.70 -9.73 -16.22
CA SER A 381 -3.90 -10.66 -15.10
C SER A 381 -3.65 -9.99 -13.74
N ILE A 382 -2.59 -9.19 -13.63
CA ILE A 382 -2.24 -8.42 -12.42
C ILE A 382 -3.35 -7.43 -12.08
N ASP A 383 -3.87 -6.70 -13.06
CA ASP A 383 -4.93 -5.69 -12.84
C ASP A 383 -6.23 -6.33 -12.33
N ILE A 384 -6.61 -7.52 -12.85
CA ILE A 384 -7.78 -8.27 -12.37
C ILE A 384 -7.60 -8.67 -10.89
N ALA A 385 -6.49 -9.35 -10.57
CA ALA A 385 -6.23 -9.81 -9.21
C ALA A 385 -6.08 -8.65 -8.21
N THR A 386 -5.46 -7.55 -8.62
CA THR A 386 -5.31 -6.34 -7.78
C THR A 386 -6.66 -5.67 -7.51
N LYS A 387 -7.57 -5.64 -8.49
CA LYS A 387 -8.93 -5.13 -8.31
C LYS A 387 -9.74 -5.99 -7.34
N GLU A 388 -9.63 -7.32 -7.45
CA GLU A 388 -10.25 -8.26 -6.52
C GLU A 388 -9.71 -8.06 -5.09
N ALA A 389 -8.39 -8.02 -4.91
CA ALA A 389 -7.76 -7.75 -3.60
C ALA A 389 -8.22 -6.41 -3.01
N THR A 390 -8.27 -5.35 -3.83
CA THR A 390 -8.75 -4.02 -3.40
C THR A 390 -10.21 -4.06 -2.98
N GLN A 391 -11.05 -4.83 -3.67
CA GLN A 391 -12.46 -4.99 -3.30
C GLN A 391 -12.59 -5.71 -1.96
N ILE A 392 -11.89 -6.84 -1.79
CA ILE A 392 -11.92 -7.62 -0.55
C ILE A 392 -11.46 -6.77 0.64
N ALA A 393 -10.33 -6.07 0.51
CA ALA A 393 -9.82 -5.20 1.58
C ALA A 393 -10.80 -4.05 1.92
N ARG A 394 -11.50 -3.49 0.92
CA ARG A 394 -12.52 -2.46 1.16
C ARG A 394 -13.74 -2.99 1.90
N GLU A 395 -14.20 -4.19 1.55
CA GLU A 395 -15.34 -4.85 2.23
C GLU A 395 -14.98 -5.17 3.68
N ASP A 396 -13.78 -5.70 3.92
CA ASP A 396 -13.23 -5.95 5.26
C ASP A 396 -13.16 -4.65 6.10
N GLN A 397 -12.48 -3.62 5.58
CA GLN A 397 -12.36 -2.34 6.30
C GLN A 397 -13.72 -1.70 6.56
N ARG A 398 -14.68 -1.81 5.63
CA ARG A 398 -16.05 -1.31 5.83
C ARG A 398 -16.78 -2.06 6.94
N HIS A 399 -16.63 -3.37 7.04
CA HIS A 399 -17.23 -4.14 8.12
C HIS A 399 -16.63 -3.74 9.47
N TRP A 400 -15.30 -3.70 9.57
CA TRP A 400 -14.64 -3.32 10.82
C TRP A 400 -14.87 -1.88 11.22
N GLN A 401 -15.05 -0.98 10.25
CA GLN A 401 -15.55 0.37 10.51
C GLN A 401 -16.91 0.33 11.24
N GLN A 402 -17.84 -0.52 10.80
CA GLN A 402 -19.16 -0.64 11.44
C GLN A 402 -19.03 -1.16 12.86
N VAL A 403 -18.30 -2.26 13.05
CA VAL A 403 -18.02 -2.83 14.39
C VAL A 403 -17.41 -1.78 15.31
N TRP A 404 -16.44 -1.02 14.83
CA TRP A 404 -15.82 0.06 15.60
C TRP A 404 -16.84 1.13 15.99
N PHE A 405 -17.70 1.60 15.06
CA PHE A 405 -18.76 2.56 15.39
C PHE A 405 -19.83 1.99 16.34
N GLU A 406 -20.07 0.68 16.37
CA GLU A 406 -20.96 0.06 17.37
C GLU A 406 -20.44 0.23 18.80
N GLN A 407 -19.12 0.22 18.97
CA GLN A 407 -18.44 0.43 20.25
C GLN A 407 -18.35 1.93 20.62
N HIS A 408 -18.52 2.82 19.64
CA HIS A 408 -18.33 4.27 19.79
C HIS A 408 -19.62 5.09 19.57
N ARG A 409 -20.81 4.48 19.71
CA ARG A 409 -22.12 5.09 19.40
C ARG A 409 -22.39 6.45 20.07
N CYS A 410 -21.91 6.63 21.30
CA CYS A 410 -22.17 7.84 22.09
C CYS A 410 -21.17 8.99 21.82
N GLN A 411 -20.16 8.76 20.98
CA GLN A 411 -19.16 9.77 20.68
C GLN A 411 -19.66 10.76 19.62
N GLN A 412 -19.06 11.94 19.63
CA GLN A 412 -19.28 12.99 18.66
C GLN A 412 -17.94 13.38 18.09
N TRP A 413 -17.89 13.64 16.79
CA TRP A 413 -16.65 14.02 16.12
C TRP A 413 -16.83 15.30 15.33
N GLN A 414 -15.85 16.19 15.46
CA GLN A 414 -15.75 17.34 14.59
C GLN A 414 -15.28 16.89 13.21
N ALA A 415 -15.99 17.33 12.18
CA ALA A 415 -15.72 16.98 10.80
C ALA A 415 -15.75 18.22 9.91
N GLN A 416 -15.00 18.17 8.82
CA GLN A 416 -15.06 19.16 7.76
C GLN A 416 -15.89 18.61 6.60
N PHE A 417 -16.91 19.35 6.18
CA PHE A 417 -17.67 19.00 4.98
C PHE A 417 -16.78 19.15 3.74
N LEU A 418 -16.63 18.07 2.95
CA LEU A 418 -15.78 18.08 1.77
C LEU A 418 -16.59 18.39 0.51
N ARG A 419 -17.69 17.66 0.30
CA ARG A 419 -18.56 17.79 -0.89
C ARG A 419 -19.85 16.98 -0.74
N TRP A 420 -20.80 17.26 -1.62
CA TRP A 420 -21.95 16.38 -1.81
C TRP A 420 -21.58 15.07 -2.54
N LEU A 421 -22.08 13.95 -2.02
CA LEU A 421 -22.14 12.66 -2.72
C LEU A 421 -23.49 12.51 -3.43
N ARG A 422 -24.58 12.87 -2.74
CA ARG A 422 -25.95 12.77 -3.22
C ARG A 422 -26.81 13.87 -2.59
N VAL A 423 -26.99 14.97 -3.31
CA VAL A 423 -27.64 16.20 -2.82
C VAL A 423 -29.09 15.96 -2.39
N GLN A 424 -29.85 15.23 -3.21
CA GLN A 424 -31.28 14.98 -2.99
C GLN A 424 -31.58 14.18 -1.71
N ASP A 425 -30.62 13.38 -1.26
CA ASP A 425 -30.72 12.54 -0.07
C ASP A 425 -29.90 13.12 1.10
N HIS A 426 -29.40 14.35 0.92
CA HIS A 426 -28.53 15.05 1.88
C HIS A 426 -27.30 14.24 2.31
N ILE A 427 -26.72 13.41 1.43
CA ILE A 427 -25.49 12.67 1.74
C ILE A 427 -24.27 13.48 1.29
N GLY A 428 -23.52 13.98 2.26
CA GLY A 428 -22.22 14.59 2.09
C GLY A 428 -21.07 13.63 2.37
N LEU A 429 -19.91 13.91 1.80
CA LEU A 429 -18.63 13.36 2.22
C LEU A 429 -18.01 14.35 3.21
N VAL A 430 -17.57 13.86 4.36
CA VAL A 430 -16.89 14.65 5.39
C VAL A 430 -15.55 14.02 5.72
N TYR A 431 -14.61 14.81 6.21
CA TYR A 431 -13.37 14.33 6.78
C TYR A 431 -13.38 14.55 8.29
N ILE A 432 -13.09 13.50 9.05
CA ILE A 432 -13.01 13.54 10.51
C ILE A 432 -11.55 13.42 10.92
N ASP A 433 -10.96 14.53 11.34
CA ASP A 433 -9.51 14.62 11.58
C ASP A 433 -9.04 13.71 12.72
N SER A 434 -9.77 13.68 13.83
CA SER A 434 -9.42 12.90 15.04
C SER A 434 -9.37 11.38 14.83
N ILE A 435 -9.92 10.88 13.71
CA ILE A 435 -9.90 9.47 13.33
C ILE A 435 -9.36 9.26 11.91
N ALA A 436 -8.93 10.33 11.23
CA ALA A 436 -8.41 10.35 9.86
C ALA A 436 -9.26 9.61 8.81
N LEU A 437 -10.59 9.68 8.92
CA LEU A 437 -11.51 9.00 7.99
C LEU A 437 -12.31 9.97 7.12
N GLU A 438 -12.53 9.57 5.87
CA GLU A 438 -13.53 10.18 4.99
C GLU A 438 -14.82 9.36 5.03
N LEU A 439 -15.92 9.96 5.48
CA LEU A 439 -17.17 9.25 5.75
C LEU A 439 -18.36 9.90 5.06
N ALA A 440 -19.30 9.07 4.64
CA ALA A 440 -20.60 9.53 4.15
C ALA A 440 -21.49 9.87 5.35
N VAL A 441 -22.02 11.10 5.37
CA VAL A 441 -22.82 11.65 6.47
C VAL A 441 -24.07 12.30 5.91
N VAL A 442 -25.19 12.15 6.61
CA VAL A 442 -26.42 12.91 6.35
C VAL A 442 -26.20 14.34 6.87
N CYS A 443 -26.03 15.28 5.96
CA CYS A 443 -25.66 16.67 6.21
C CYS A 443 -26.88 17.61 6.13
N LYS A 444 -26.70 18.87 6.53
CA LYS A 444 -27.72 19.91 6.33
C LYS A 444 -27.71 20.39 4.89
N GLN A 445 -28.86 20.78 4.35
CA GLN A 445 -29.02 21.13 2.93
C GLN A 445 -28.14 22.29 2.47
N ASP A 446 -27.75 23.18 3.38
CA ASP A 446 -26.93 24.36 3.15
C ASP A 446 -25.42 24.14 3.37
N SER A 447 -24.99 22.90 3.66
CA SER A 447 -23.57 22.59 3.87
C SER A 447 -22.71 22.87 2.62
N SER A 448 -21.62 23.59 2.86
CA SER A 448 -20.64 24.04 1.87
C SER A 448 -19.25 23.45 2.17
N PRO A 449 -18.41 23.22 1.14
CA PRO A 449 -17.04 22.75 1.32
C PRO A 449 -16.26 23.61 2.32
N GLY A 450 -15.74 23.00 3.39
CA GLY A 450 -15.04 23.69 4.48
C GLY A 450 -15.85 23.91 5.74
N ASP A 451 -17.18 23.74 5.71
CA ASP A 451 -18.01 23.89 6.90
C ASP A 451 -17.60 22.90 8.00
N SER A 452 -17.44 23.42 9.21
CA SER A 452 -17.23 22.59 10.41
C SER A 452 -18.57 22.07 10.90
N ILE A 453 -18.72 20.76 10.97
CA ILE A 453 -19.93 20.08 11.43
C ILE A 453 -19.60 19.07 12.53
N ILE A 454 -20.55 18.81 13.41
CA ILE A 454 -20.43 17.72 14.40
C ILE A 454 -21.16 16.51 13.87
N THR A 455 -20.48 15.37 13.82
CA THR A 455 -21.01 14.10 13.33
C THR A 455 -21.26 13.17 14.50
N ILE A 456 -22.42 12.50 14.48
CA ILE A 456 -22.81 11.46 15.45
C ILE A 456 -23.23 10.18 14.74
N VAL A 457 -23.19 9.06 15.44
CA VAL A 457 -23.80 7.81 14.98
C VAL A 457 -25.32 7.90 15.15
N GLU A 458 -26.06 7.89 14.05
CA GLU A 458 -27.53 7.81 14.10
C GLU A 458 -27.99 6.36 14.27
N SER A 459 -27.38 5.45 13.52
CA SER A 459 -27.69 4.02 13.60
C SER A 459 -26.54 3.21 13.01
N VAL A 460 -26.22 2.07 13.61
CA VAL A 460 -25.18 1.16 13.14
C VAL A 460 -25.53 -0.27 13.54
N ASP A 461 -25.39 -1.17 12.56
CA ASP A 461 -25.58 -2.61 12.70
C ASP A 461 -24.60 -3.32 11.73
N SER A 462 -23.51 -3.85 12.30
CA SER A 462 -22.46 -4.53 11.54
C SER A 462 -22.90 -5.86 10.95
N SER A 463 -23.95 -6.49 11.51
CA SER A 463 -24.46 -7.79 11.06
C SER A 463 -25.17 -7.73 9.70
N ILE A 464 -25.72 -6.55 9.35
CA ILE A 464 -26.39 -6.28 8.07
C ILE A 464 -25.64 -5.27 7.20
N GLY A 465 -24.42 -4.87 7.58
CA GLY A 465 -23.60 -3.96 6.79
C GLY A 465 -24.09 -2.50 6.83
N HIS A 466 -24.73 -2.06 7.90
CA HIS A 466 -25.41 -0.76 7.99
C HIS A 466 -24.69 0.21 8.93
N LEU A 467 -24.45 1.43 8.44
CA LEU A 467 -23.97 2.58 9.22
C LEU A 467 -24.57 3.85 8.63
N THR A 468 -25.23 4.62 9.48
CA THR A 468 -25.71 5.96 9.16
C THR A 468 -25.15 6.94 10.19
N LEU A 469 -24.44 7.93 9.68
CA LEU A 469 -23.91 9.06 10.44
C LEU A 469 -24.71 10.31 10.09
N ARG A 470 -24.90 11.20 11.07
CA ARG A 470 -25.67 12.43 10.91
C ARG A 470 -24.90 13.63 11.43
N ALA A 471 -24.99 14.74 10.70
CA ALA A 471 -24.51 16.04 11.15
C ALA A 471 -25.53 16.70 12.10
N ILE A 472 -25.08 17.16 13.26
CA ILE A 472 -25.84 17.98 14.21
C ILE A 472 -25.31 19.41 14.21
N ALA A 473 -26.11 20.34 14.76
CA ALA A 473 -25.65 21.72 14.93
C ALA A 473 -24.48 21.77 15.93
N SER A 474 -23.39 22.44 15.56
CA SER A 474 -22.32 22.78 16.51
C SER A 474 -22.93 23.58 17.66
N PRO A 475 -22.67 23.23 18.95
CA PRO A 475 -23.04 24.11 20.05
C PRO A 475 -22.29 25.44 19.85
N CYS A 476 -23.05 26.53 19.83
CA CYS A 476 -22.54 27.89 19.70
C CYS A 476 -21.51 28.25 20.77
#